data_AF-B3EKZ7-F1
#
_entry.id   AF-B3EKZ7-F1
#
_cell.length_a   1.000
_cell.length_b   1.000
_cell.length_c   1.000
_cell.angle_alpha   90.00
_cell.angle_beta   90.00
_cell.angle_gamma   90.00
#
_symmetry.space_group_name_H-M   'P 1'
#
loop_
_entity.id
_entity.type
_entity.pdbx_description
1 polymer ?
#
loop_
_entity_poly.entity_id
_entity_poly.type
_entity_poly.pdbx_seq_one_letter_code
_entity_poly.pdbx_strand_id
1 'polypeptide(L)' 'MANVLVTSYYSRWDLNGHKGRIALYDSSNQLIENRIFNEPAEFQVIISMLRNEKPLWFDTKVHHLRTGSEPVGEGED' A
#
# COMPACT_ATOMS: atom_id res chain seq x y z
N MET A 1 -2.83 1.95 -17.57
CA MET A 1 -3.17 1.38 -16.24
C MET A 1 -1.86 1.10 -15.51
N ALA A 2 -1.78 1.25 -14.18
CA ALA A 2 -0.64 0.72 -13.44
C ALA A 2 -1.09 0.33 -12.01
N ASN A 3 -1.78 -0.81 -11.93
CA ASN A 3 -1.89 -1.57 -10.68
C ASN A 3 -0.54 -2.26 -10.47
N VAL A 4 0.11 -2.00 -9.35
CA VAL A 4 1.44 -2.57 -9.07
C VAL A 4 1.30 -3.56 -7.92
N LEU A 5 1.81 -4.77 -8.12
CA LEU A 5 1.86 -5.78 -7.06
C LEU A 5 2.80 -5.31 -5.94
N VAL A 6 2.27 -5.24 -4.71
CA VAL A 6 3.05 -4.92 -3.51
C VAL A 6 3.65 -6.22 -2.97
N THR A 7 4.97 -6.34 -3.03
CA THR A 7 5.69 -7.54 -2.57
C THR A 7 6.27 -7.36 -1.18
N SER A 8 6.67 -6.13 -0.83
CA SER A 8 7.20 -5.79 0.48
C SER A 8 6.82 -4.38 0.90
N TYR A 9 6.96 -4.09 2.19
CA TYR A 9 6.65 -2.79 2.76
C TYR A 9 7.54 -2.47 3.96
N TYR A 10 7.81 -1.19 4.16
CA TYR A 10 8.37 -0.64 5.39
C TYR A 10 7.27 0.07 6.16
N SER A 11 7.22 -0.14 7.48
CA SER A 11 6.29 0.59 8.35
C SER A 11 6.97 1.06 9.62
N ARG A 12 6.65 2.28 10.05
CA ARG A 12 7.14 2.85 11.31
C ARG A 12 6.09 3.80 11.88
N TRP A 13 5.93 3.76 13.19
CA TRP A 13 5.19 4.77 13.94
C TRP A 13 6.18 5.61 14.77
N ASP A 14 6.12 6.93 14.63
CA ASP A 14 6.82 7.87 15.51
C ASP A 14 5.95 8.19 16.72
N LEU A 15 6.41 7.75 17.90
CA LEU A 15 5.71 7.95 19.17
C LEU A 15 5.71 9.42 19.63
N ASN A 16 6.73 10.19 19.27
CA ASN A 16 6.85 11.58 19.70
C ASN A 16 6.06 12.51 18.78
N GLY A 17 6.17 12.29 17.47
CA GLY A 17 5.47 13.07 16.45
C GLY A 17 4.03 12.62 16.18
N HIS A 18 3.61 11.48 16.74
CA HIS A 18 2.34 10.81 16.46
C HIS A 18 2.06 10.64 14.96
N LYS A 19 3.09 10.20 14.21
CA LYS A 19 3.02 10.03 12.75
C LYS A 19 3.43 8.64 12.33
N GLY A 20 2.61 8.03 11.48
CA GLY A 20 2.91 6.78 10.81
C GLY A 20 3.59 7.03 9.47
N ARG A 21 4.50 6.14 9.07
CA ARG A 21 5.04 6.08 7.72
C ARG A 21 4.90 4.67 7.17
N ILE A 22 4.38 4.55 5.95
CA ILE A 22 4.33 3.30 5.20
C ILE A 22 4.96 3.54 3.83
N ALA A 23 5.93 2.72 3.46
CA ALA A 23 6.48 2.66 2.11
C ALA A 23 6.21 1.29 1.49
N LEU A 24 5.75 1.27 0.24
CA LEU A 24 5.39 0.06 -0.50
C LEU A 24 6.40 -0.17 -1.62
N TYR A 25 6.74 -1.43 -1.87
CA TYR A 25 7.73 -1.81 -2.88
C TYR A 25 7.23 -2.95 -3.76
N ASP A 26 7.66 -2.94 -5.02
CA ASP A 26 7.38 -3.99 -5.99
C ASP A 26 8.40 -5.14 -5.92
N SER A 27 8.26 -6.14 -6.81
CA SER A 27 9.18 -7.30 -6.87
C SER A 27 10.63 -6.94 -7.17
N SER A 28 10.87 -5.78 -7.78
CA SER A 28 12.21 -5.27 -8.09
C SER A 28 12.77 -4.42 -6.95
N ASN A 29 12.08 -4.37 -5.80
CA ASN A 29 12.38 -3.49 -4.67
C ASN A 29 12.32 -2.00 -5.05
N GLN A 30 11.59 -1.65 -6.11
CA GLN A 30 11.35 -0.27 -6.49
C GLN A 30 10.24 0.31 -5.61
N LEU A 31 10.45 1.54 -5.14
CA LEU A 31 9.46 2.26 -4.36
C LEU A 31 8.22 2.57 -5.21
N ILE A 32 7.05 2.13 -4.74
CA ILE A 32 5.74 2.39 -5.36
C ILE A 32 5.11 3.64 -4.73
N GLU A 33 5.05 3.67 -3.38
CA GLU A 33 4.39 4.73 -2.60
C GLU A 33 5.13 4.92 -1.28
N ASN A 34 5.14 6.15 -0.77
CA ASN A 34 5.71 6.48 0.54
C ASN A 34 4.86 7.53 1.24
N ARG A 35 3.94 7.07 2.10
CA ARG A 35 2.92 7.91 2.71
C ARG A 35 3.15 8.14 4.20
N ILE A 36 2.86 9.36 4.64
CA ILE A 36 2.78 9.75 6.05
C ILE A 36 1.31 9.74 6.48
N PHE A 37 1.03 9.15 7.63
CA PHE A 37 -0.30 9.09 8.25
C PHE A 37 -0.25 9.91 9.54
N ASN A 38 -1.21 10.82 9.72
CA ASN A 38 -1.37 11.57 10.96
C ASN A 38 -2.43 10.93 11.88
N GLU A 39 -3.32 10.11 11.32
CA GLU A 39 -4.36 9.41 12.07
C GLU A 39 -3.93 7.97 12.40
N PRO A 40 -3.84 7.58 13.69
CA PRO A 40 -3.44 6.23 14.08
C PRO A 40 -4.38 5.14 13.57
N ALA A 41 -5.68 5.45 13.47
CA ALA A 41 -6.69 4.52 13.00
C ALA A 41 -6.48 4.17 11.52
N GLU A 42 -6.25 5.17 10.66
CA GLU A 42 -5.95 4.95 9.25
C GLU A 42 -4.68 4.13 9.07
N PHE A 43 -3.61 4.48 9.80
CA PHE A 43 -2.36 3.73 9.76
C PHE A 43 -2.58 2.26 10.15
N GLN A 44 -3.35 1.99 11.20
CA GLN A 44 -3.62 0.62 11.67
C GLN A 44 -4.40 -0.20 10.65
N VAL A 45 -5.38 0.41 9.95
CA VAL A 45 -6.16 -0.28 8.91
C VAL A 45 -5.25 -0.74 7.78
N ILE A 46 -4.40 0.15 7.27
CA ILE A 46 -3.47 -0.18 6.19
C ILE A 46 -2.45 -1.24 6.62
N ILE A 47 -1.91 -1.16 7.83
CA ILE A 47 -1.00 -2.18 8.37
C ILE A 47 -1.69 -3.54 8.50
N SER A 48 -2.95 -3.55 8.93
CA SER A 48 -3.74 -4.78 9.06
C SER A 48 -3.94 -5.45 7.70
N MET A 49 -4.23 -4.68 6.65
CA MET A 49 -4.27 -5.20 5.28
C MET A 49 -2.89 -5.75 4.86
N LEU A 50 -1.82 -4.98 5.06
CA LEU A 50 -0.45 -5.37 4.65
C LEU A 50 0.04 -6.68 5.28
N ARG A 51 -0.40 -6.96 6.52
CA ARG A 51 -0.03 -8.15 7.29
C ARG A 51 -0.87 -9.38 6.96
N ASN A 52 -2.16 -9.21 6.73
CA ASN A 52 -3.11 -10.33 6.69
C ASN A 52 -3.61 -10.68 5.29
N GLU A 53 -3.52 -9.74 4.35
CA GLU A 53 -4.07 -9.91 3.01
C GLU A 53 -2.95 -10.15 2.00
N LYS A 54 -3.12 -11.17 1.15
CA LYS A 54 -2.25 -11.45 0.01
C LYS A 54 -3.07 -12.06 -1.14
N PRO A 55 -2.82 -11.69 -2.41
CA PRO A 55 -1.88 -10.64 -2.84
C PRO A 55 -2.44 -9.23 -2.61
N LEU A 56 -1.56 -8.23 -2.69
CA LEU A 56 -1.90 -6.81 -2.51
C LEU A 56 -1.50 -6.01 -3.74
N TRP A 57 -2.39 -5.13 -4.18
CA TRP A 57 -2.19 -4.31 -5.37
C TRP A 57 -2.34 -2.84 -5.01
N PHE A 58 -1.42 -2.00 -5.47
CA PHE A 58 -1.51 -0.56 -5.33
C PHE A 58 -1.87 0.08 -6.67
N ASP A 59 -3.00 0.78 -6.70
CA ASP A 59 -3.44 1.55 -7.85
C ASP A 59 -2.76 2.93 -7.82
N THR A 60 -1.77 3.13 -8.70
CA THR A 60 -0.98 4.38 -8.74
C THR A 60 -1.76 5.60 -9.24
N LYS A 61 -2.96 5.41 -9.83
CA LYS A 61 -3.78 6.55 -10.31
C LYS A 61 -4.63 7.12 -9.19
N VAL A 62 -5.38 6.27 -8.49
CA VAL A 62 -6.30 6.69 -7.42
C VAL A 62 -5.74 6.48 -6.02
N HIS A 63 -4.52 5.93 -5.91
CA HIS A 63 -3.79 5.68 -4.66
C HIS A 63 -4.53 4.78 -3.68
N HIS A 64 -5.12 3.70 -4.19
CA HIS A 64 -5.84 2.70 -3.41
C HIS A 64 -5.02 1.43 -3.23
N LEU A 65 -5.05 0.85 -2.02
CA LEU A 65 -4.55 -0.49 -1.74
C LEU A 65 -5.71 -1.49 -1.82
N ARG A 66 -5.57 -2.53 -2.64
CA ARG A 66 -6.60 -3.56 -2.89
C ARG A 66 -6.07 -4.95 -2.56
N THR A 67 -6.96 -5.85 -2.16
CA THR A 67 -6.67 -7.26 -1.89
C THR A 67 -7.32 -8.16 -2.96
N GLY A 68 -6.86 -9.39 -3.09
CA GLY A 68 -7.45 -10.37 -4.00
C GLY A 68 -6.78 -10.43 -5.38
N SER A 69 -7.45 -11.04 -6.35
CA SER A 69 -6.91 -11.24 -7.71
C SER A 69 -6.47 -9.94 -8.37
N GLU A 70 -5.53 -10.03 -9.33
CA GLU A 70 -5.14 -8.88 -10.15
C GLU A 70 -6.38 -8.14 -10.65
N PRO A 71 -6.45 -6.80 -10.51
CA PRO A 71 -7.64 -6.07 -10.91
C PRO A 71 -7.88 -6.24 -12.41
N VAL A 72 -8.86 -7.07 -12.78
CA VAL A 72 -9.33 -7.25 -14.15
C VAL A 72 -10.24 -6.07 -14.52
N GLY A 73 -9.85 -5.30 -15.56
CA GLY A 73 -10.75 -4.37 -16.27
C GLY A 73 -10.65 -2.88 -15.90
N GLU A 74 -10.07 -2.11 -16.83
CA GLU A 74 -10.64 -0.94 -17.55
C GLU A 74 -9.64 -0.62 -18.67
N GLY A 75 -9.50 -1.55 -19.63
CA GLY A 75 -8.52 -1.44 -20.72
C GLY A 75 -8.48 -2.63 -21.67
N GLU A 76 -9.60 -3.34 -21.86
CA GLU A 76 -9.82 -4.12 -23.09
C GLU A 76 -10.69 -3.23 -24.01
N ASP A 77 -10.02 -2.36 -24.76
CA ASP A 77 -10.50 -1.84 -26.04
C ASP A 77 -9.45 -2.22 -27.10
#